data_AF-A0A925LWD5-F1
#
_entry.id   AF-A0A925LWD5-F1
#
_cell.length_a   1.000
_cell.length_b   1.000
_cell.length_c   1.000
_cell.angle_alpha   90.00
_cell.angle_beta   90.00
_cell.angle_gamma   90.00
#
_symmetry.space_group_name_H-M   'P 1'
#
loop_
_entity.id
_entity.type
_entity.pdbx_description
1 polymer ?
#
loop_
_entity_poly.entity_id
_entity_poly.type
_entity_poly.pdbx_seq_one_letter_code
_entity_poly.pdbx_strand_id
1 'polypeptide(L)'
;MQDAIKLDAPKVPGRSRANRGGLFVGGTLVVLIAAGITMQVWRAQDGYAAEQQPPGADVEGKTRMNTQETTFARVNGEPVSYEEVARECVERHGKEVLENMINRKIIQQACAEKGVTVSEAEVNQEIIEISKKFGLAVDQWYKMLEAERSLTPMQYHRDIIWPMLALKKLAGKDINITREMMQMAYEDNYGPRVKARMIVLDNPRRATEIWEKIKNEAEPLR
;
A
#
# COMPACT_ATOMS: atom_id res chain seq x y z
N MET A 1 -40.84 -0.30 -49.29
CA MET A 1 -40.73 1.10 -49.74
C MET A 1 -39.76 1.76 -48.78
N GLN A 2 -38.45 1.66 -49.04
CA GLN A 2 -37.67 2.66 -49.79
C GLN A 2 -37.94 4.07 -49.26
N ASP A 3 -37.00 4.65 -48.50
CA ASP A 3 -36.15 5.68 -49.09
C ASP A 3 -34.87 5.94 -48.27
N ALA A 4 -33.78 5.98 -49.02
CA ALA A 4 -32.46 6.38 -48.60
C ALA A 4 -32.30 7.88 -48.88
N ILE A 5 -31.67 8.64 -47.96
CA ILE A 5 -31.12 9.95 -48.28
C ILE A 5 -29.66 10.00 -47.83
N LYS A 6 -28.82 10.30 -48.81
CA LYS A 6 -27.36 10.35 -48.82
C LYS A 6 -26.82 11.66 -48.20
N LEU A 7 -25.60 11.55 -47.65
CA LEU A 7 -24.42 12.43 -47.73
C LEU A 7 -24.62 13.91 -48.11
N ASP A 8 -24.04 14.85 -47.35
CA ASP A 8 -22.73 15.45 -47.71
C ASP A 8 -22.14 16.38 -46.62
N ALA A 9 -20.81 16.51 -46.59
CA ALA A 9 -20.05 17.33 -45.64
C ALA A 9 -19.75 18.74 -46.18
N PRO A 10 -19.74 19.81 -45.35
CA PRO A 10 -19.31 21.13 -45.81
C PRO A 10 -17.78 21.35 -45.68
N LYS A 11 -17.14 21.25 -46.84
CA LYS A 11 -16.03 22.03 -47.43
C LYS A 11 -15.28 23.09 -46.57
N VAL A 12 -13.96 22.92 -46.50
CA VAL A 12 -12.95 23.90 -46.05
C VAL A 12 -12.80 25.05 -47.07
N PRO A 13 -12.74 26.33 -46.67
CA PRO A 13 -12.35 27.40 -47.57
C PRO A 13 -10.84 27.61 -47.61
N GLY A 14 -10.34 27.74 -48.84
CA GLY A 14 -8.94 27.81 -49.20
C GLY A 14 -8.29 29.19 -49.07
N ARG A 15 -6.96 29.10 -49.12
CA ARG A 15 -5.94 30.14 -49.12
C ARG A 15 -6.11 31.11 -50.30
N SER A 16 -6.11 32.42 -50.04
CA SER A 16 -5.82 33.44 -51.07
C SER A 16 -4.46 34.08 -50.83
N ARG A 17 -3.79 34.44 -51.92
CA ARG A 17 -2.40 34.92 -51.99
C ARG A 17 -2.42 36.25 -52.74
N ALA A 18 -1.81 37.30 -52.17
CA ALA A 18 -1.02 38.37 -52.82
C ALA A 18 -1.15 39.70 -52.04
N ASN A 19 -0.24 40.67 -52.08
CA ASN A 19 1.21 40.77 -52.25
C ASN A 19 1.56 42.28 -52.07
N ARG A 20 2.81 42.57 -51.67
CA ARG A 20 3.62 43.81 -51.89
C ARG A 20 3.59 44.98 -50.88
N GLY A 21 4.83 45.36 -50.51
CA GLY A 21 5.28 46.65 -49.96
C GLY A 21 6.21 46.44 -48.76
N GLY A 22 7.52 46.19 -48.94
CA GLY A 22 8.63 47.15 -48.72
C GLY A 22 8.94 47.30 -47.21
N LEU A 23 10.14 47.21 -46.64
CA LEU A 23 11.53 47.44 -47.07
C LEU A 23 12.45 46.80 -45.99
N PHE A 24 13.71 46.55 -46.36
CA PHE A 24 14.80 45.88 -45.65
C PHE A 24 15.13 46.36 -44.21
N VAL A 25 15.62 45.43 -43.37
CA VAL A 25 16.86 45.47 -42.54
C VAL A 25 16.68 44.54 -41.31
N GLY A 26 17.53 43.51 -41.17
CA GLY A 26 17.59 42.60 -39.99
C GLY A 26 17.23 41.15 -40.33
N GLY A 27 17.95 40.44 -41.20
CA GLY A 27 19.41 40.30 -41.11
C GLY A 27 19.76 39.27 -40.04
N THR A 28 19.74 37.99 -40.43
CA THR A 28 20.79 36.99 -40.11
C THR A 28 21.09 36.59 -38.66
N LEU A 29 20.48 37.19 -37.64
CA LEU A 29 20.79 36.87 -36.22
C LEU A 29 19.97 35.70 -35.64
N VAL A 30 18.77 35.41 -36.18
CA VAL A 30 17.87 34.39 -35.61
C VAL A 30 18.17 32.97 -36.10
N VAL A 31 18.80 32.82 -37.27
CA VAL A 31 19.14 31.49 -37.82
C VAL A 31 20.40 30.90 -37.15
N LEU A 32 21.31 31.74 -36.63
CA LEU A 32 22.48 31.27 -35.90
C LEU A 32 22.16 30.81 -34.46
N ILE A 33 21.09 31.32 -33.85
CA ILE A 33 20.64 30.91 -32.51
C ILE A 33 19.83 29.60 -32.57
N ALA A 34 19.05 29.38 -33.64
CA ALA A 34 18.32 28.13 -33.84
C ALA A 34 19.22 26.94 -34.23
N ALA A 35 20.38 27.19 -34.86
CA ALA A 35 21.38 26.16 -35.16
C ALA A 35 22.36 25.87 -34.01
N GLY A 36 22.56 26.83 -33.09
CA GLY A 36 23.45 26.68 -31.93
C GLY A 36 22.87 25.86 -30.78
N ILE A 37 21.54 25.84 -30.63
CA ILE A 37 20.88 25.17 -29.48
C ILE A 37 20.52 23.71 -29.78
N THR A 38 20.36 23.31 -31.05
CA THR A 38 20.13 21.90 -31.42
C THR A 38 21.40 21.05 -31.44
N MET A 39 22.60 21.65 -31.36
CA MET A 39 23.88 20.92 -31.40
C MET A 39 24.53 20.67 -30.03
N GLN A 40 23.96 21.22 -28.93
CA GLN A 40 24.45 20.99 -27.56
C GLN A 40 23.71 19.86 -26.81
N VAL A 41 22.72 19.20 -27.41
CA VAL A 41 21.97 18.09 -26.77
C VAL A 41 22.36 16.70 -27.31
N TRP A 42 23.27 16.63 -28.30
CA TRP A 42 23.78 15.36 -28.85
C TRP A 42 25.31 15.18 -28.73
N ARG A 43 25.99 16.02 -27.94
CA ARG A 43 27.40 15.86 -27.57
C ARG A 43 27.63 16.15 -26.09
N ALA A 44 27.14 15.25 -25.24
CA ALA A 44 27.68 15.03 -23.91
C ALA A 44 27.97 13.53 -23.80
N GLN A 45 29.09 13.14 -24.40
CA GLN A 45 29.74 11.87 -24.17
C GLN A 45 30.78 12.18 -23.09
N ASP A 46 30.46 11.83 -21.84
CA ASP A 46 31.43 11.90 -20.75
C ASP A 46 32.58 10.94 -21.08
N GLY A 47 33.71 11.53 -21.41
CA GLY A 47 34.96 10.82 -21.65
C GLY A 47 35.51 10.32 -20.32
N TYR A 48 35.33 9.04 -20.04
CA TYR A 48 36.22 8.28 -19.16
C TYR A 48 37.32 7.66 -20.02
N ALA A 49 38.55 7.78 -19.53
CA ALA A 49 39.79 7.41 -20.19
C ALA A 49 39.77 5.96 -20.70
N ALA A 50 40.25 5.77 -21.94
CA ALA A 50 40.51 4.46 -22.50
C ALA A 50 41.79 3.88 -21.88
N GLU A 51 41.65 2.95 -20.95
CA GLU A 51 42.72 1.99 -20.63
C GLU A 51 42.70 0.88 -21.69
N GLN A 52 43.84 0.67 -22.34
CA GLN A 52 44.01 -0.35 -23.38
C GLN A 52 44.02 -1.76 -22.75
N GLN A 53 42.97 -2.54 -22.99
CA GLN A 53 42.91 -3.97 -22.67
C GLN A 53 43.60 -4.79 -23.80
N PRO A 54 44.53 -5.71 -23.51
CA PRO A 54 45.06 -6.61 -24.53
C PRO A 54 44.02 -7.68 -24.92
N PRO A 55 44.07 -8.22 -26.15
CA PRO A 55 43.00 -9.07 -26.69
C PRO A 55 43.16 -10.53 -26.24
N GLY A 56 42.08 -11.11 -25.73
CA GLY A 56 41.95 -12.56 -25.54
C GLY A 56 41.32 -12.96 -24.21
N ALA A 57 39.99 -12.94 -24.16
CA ALA A 57 39.20 -13.81 -23.29
C ALA A 57 37.73 -13.68 -23.68
N ASP A 58 37.28 -14.58 -24.56
CA ASP A 58 35.86 -14.88 -24.72
C ASP A 58 35.35 -15.39 -23.37
N VAL A 59 34.39 -14.68 -22.76
CA VAL A 59 33.59 -15.23 -21.67
C VAL A 59 32.13 -14.96 -22.00
N GLU A 60 31.56 -15.96 -22.65
CA GLU A 60 30.14 -16.29 -22.58
C GLU A 60 29.66 -16.33 -21.13
N GLY A 61 28.40 -15.96 -20.91
CA GLY A 61 27.67 -16.35 -19.70
C GLY A 61 27.30 -15.17 -18.80
N LYS A 62 26.08 -14.65 -18.99
CA LYS A 62 25.30 -14.12 -17.87
C LYS A 62 25.14 -15.25 -16.85
N THR A 63 26.00 -15.30 -15.84
CA THR A 63 25.85 -16.19 -14.70
C THR A 63 24.52 -15.84 -14.03
N ARG A 64 23.51 -16.68 -14.27
CA ARG A 64 22.38 -16.82 -13.35
C ARG A 64 23.03 -17.26 -12.05
N MET A 65 23.17 -16.36 -11.07
CA MET A 65 23.58 -16.77 -9.74
C MET A 65 22.53 -17.78 -9.27
N ASN A 66 22.90 -19.07 -9.26
CA ASN A 66 22.08 -20.11 -8.72
C ASN A 66 22.02 -19.88 -7.21
N THR A 67 20.94 -19.26 -6.73
CA THR A 67 20.80 -18.85 -5.32
C THR A 67 20.93 -20.05 -4.37
N GLN A 68 20.75 -21.28 -4.90
CA GLN A 68 20.93 -22.56 -4.21
C GLN A 68 22.37 -22.83 -3.76
N GLU A 69 23.39 -22.17 -4.33
CA GLU A 69 24.80 -22.36 -3.93
C GLU A 69 25.35 -21.25 -3.02
N THR A 70 24.48 -20.36 -2.52
CA THR A 70 24.93 -19.28 -1.64
C THR A 70 25.38 -19.84 -0.29
N THR A 71 26.67 -19.75 0.01
CA THR A 71 27.24 -20.11 1.32
C THR A 71 27.06 -18.94 2.29
N PHE A 72 26.45 -19.18 3.44
CA PHE A 72 26.18 -18.15 4.46
C PHE A 72 27.26 -18.10 5.54
N ALA A 73 27.86 -19.23 5.87
CA ALA A 73 28.95 -19.32 6.82
C ALA A 73 29.85 -20.51 6.51
N ARG A 74 31.02 -20.56 7.14
CA ARG A 74 31.88 -21.76 7.17
C ARG A 74 32.27 -22.08 8.60
N VAL A 75 32.20 -23.35 8.97
CA VAL A 75 32.62 -23.86 10.28
C VAL A 75 33.74 -24.88 10.02
N ASN A 76 34.96 -24.61 10.48
CA ASN A 76 36.13 -25.47 10.26
C ASN A 76 36.36 -25.87 8.79
N GLY A 77 35.97 -25.01 7.84
CA GLY A 77 36.08 -25.28 6.40
C GLY A 77 34.82 -25.87 5.76
N GLU A 78 33.90 -26.44 6.54
CA GLU A 78 32.61 -26.93 6.06
C GLU A 78 31.66 -25.76 5.80
N PRO A 79 31.08 -25.63 4.59
CA PRO A 79 30.16 -24.57 4.26
C PRO A 79 28.76 -24.84 4.82
N VAL A 80 28.16 -23.83 5.43
CA VAL A 80 26.73 -23.79 5.77
C VAL A 80 26.01 -23.08 4.64
N SER A 81 25.17 -23.82 3.91
CA SER A 81 24.48 -23.31 2.72
C SER A 81 23.18 -22.59 3.08
N TYR A 82 22.71 -21.73 2.17
CA TYR A 82 21.37 -21.13 2.26
C TYR A 82 20.28 -22.20 2.41
N GLU A 83 20.37 -23.31 1.67
CA GLU A 83 19.34 -24.36 1.69
C GLU A 83 19.27 -25.06 3.03
N GLU A 84 20.41 -25.32 3.66
CA GLU A 84 20.46 -25.93 4.99
C GLU A 84 19.78 -25.03 6.02
N VAL A 85 20.13 -23.74 6.04
CA VAL A 85 19.51 -22.75 6.92
C VAL A 85 18.02 -22.58 6.61
N ALA A 86 17.66 -22.49 5.33
CA ALA A 86 16.28 -22.31 4.89
C ALA A 86 15.41 -23.50 5.31
N ARG A 87 15.91 -24.73 5.16
CA ARG A 87 15.21 -25.95 5.59
C ARG A 87 14.97 -25.93 7.10
N GLU A 88 16.00 -25.63 7.90
CA GLU A 88 15.87 -25.50 9.36
C GLU A 88 14.86 -24.41 9.75
N CYS A 89 14.88 -23.25 9.08
CA CYS A 89 13.93 -22.17 9.31
C CYS A 89 12.50 -22.58 8.96
N VAL A 90 12.30 -23.30 7.84
CA VAL A 90 10.99 -23.79 7.42
C VAL A 90 10.46 -24.84 8.40
N GLU A 91 11.32 -25.74 8.87
CA GLU A 91 10.94 -26.76 9.86
C GLU A 91 10.49 -26.13 11.19
N ARG A 92 11.17 -25.07 11.65
CA ARG A 92 10.85 -24.41 12.92
C ARG A 92 9.71 -23.39 12.84
N HIS A 93 9.68 -22.57 11.78
CA HIS A 93 8.81 -21.39 11.66
C HIS A 93 7.99 -21.36 10.38
N GLY A 94 8.19 -22.29 9.45
CA GLY A 94 7.61 -22.25 8.11
C GLY A 94 6.08 -22.23 8.11
N LYS A 95 5.43 -22.95 9.05
CA LYS A 95 3.97 -22.95 9.16
C LYS A 95 3.40 -21.55 9.44
N GLU A 96 3.91 -20.88 10.46
CA GLU A 96 3.44 -19.54 10.86
C GLU A 96 3.76 -18.49 9.79
N VAL A 97 4.97 -18.54 9.24
CA VAL A 97 5.38 -17.62 8.17
C VAL A 97 4.51 -17.82 6.92
N LEU A 98 4.26 -19.07 6.53
CA LEU A 98 3.42 -19.38 5.37
C LEU A 98 1.97 -18.92 5.57
N GLU A 99 1.39 -19.16 6.75
CA GLU A 99 0.04 -18.71 7.07
C GLU A 99 -0.07 -17.18 6.99
N ASN A 100 0.87 -16.45 7.58
CA ASN A 100 0.94 -14.98 7.47
C ASN A 100 1.10 -14.52 6.01
N MET A 101 1.92 -15.22 5.22
CA MET A 101 2.08 -14.91 3.80
C MET A 101 0.80 -15.16 3.00
N ILE A 102 0.08 -16.25 3.26
CA ILE A 102 -1.19 -16.57 2.61
C ILE A 102 -2.23 -15.49 2.93
N ASN A 103 -2.40 -15.16 4.21
CA ASN A 103 -3.33 -14.12 4.65
C ASN A 103 -3.04 -12.78 3.96
N ARG A 104 -1.77 -12.38 3.91
CA ARG A 104 -1.37 -11.15 3.21
C ARG A 104 -1.66 -11.22 1.72
N LYS A 105 -1.40 -12.35 1.05
CA LYS A 105 -1.67 -12.52 -0.39
C LYS A 105 -3.16 -12.44 -0.70
N ILE A 106 -4.01 -13.05 0.12
CA ILE A 106 -5.48 -12.97 -0.04
C ILE A 106 -5.94 -11.51 0.01
N ILE A 107 -5.44 -10.74 0.99
CA ILE A 107 -5.78 -9.31 1.11
C ILE A 107 -5.27 -8.52 -0.10
N GLN A 108 -4.04 -8.80 -0.56
CA GLN A 108 -3.48 -8.15 -1.76
C GLN A 108 -4.32 -8.44 -3.01
N GLN A 109 -4.77 -9.67 -3.20
CA GLN A 109 -5.63 -10.07 -4.30
C GLN A 109 -6.98 -9.33 -4.25
N ALA A 110 -7.65 -9.33 -3.09
CA ALA A 110 -8.90 -8.61 -2.90
C ALA A 110 -8.74 -7.08 -3.13
N CYS A 111 -7.64 -6.50 -2.68
CA CYS A 111 -7.29 -5.11 -2.95
C CYS A 111 -7.13 -4.84 -4.45
N ALA A 112 -6.40 -5.70 -5.17
CA ALA A 112 -6.20 -5.56 -6.60
C ALA A 112 -7.52 -5.66 -7.38
N GLU A 113 -8.37 -6.65 -7.05
CA GLU A 113 -9.68 -6.84 -7.65
C GLU A 113 -10.61 -5.64 -7.45
N LYS A 114 -10.61 -5.06 -6.24
CA LYS A 114 -11.44 -3.90 -5.91
C LYS A 114 -10.76 -2.56 -6.20
N GLY A 115 -9.56 -2.53 -6.79
CA GLY A 115 -8.81 -1.29 -7.04
C GLY A 115 -8.57 -0.46 -5.76
N VAL A 116 -8.22 -1.14 -4.66
CA VAL A 116 -7.84 -0.53 -3.39
C VAL A 116 -6.32 -0.51 -3.28
N THR A 117 -5.75 0.65 -2.99
CA THR A 117 -4.31 0.82 -2.78
C THR A 117 -4.02 1.42 -1.41
N VAL A 118 -2.98 0.93 -0.75
CA VAL A 118 -2.42 1.48 0.49
C VAL A 118 -1.00 1.93 0.17
N SER A 119 -0.73 3.22 0.36
CA SER A 119 0.60 3.79 0.15
C SER A 119 1.47 3.67 1.39
N GLU A 120 2.79 3.75 1.22
CA GLU A 120 3.74 3.78 2.32
C GLU A 120 3.55 5.01 3.24
N ALA A 121 3.18 6.15 2.67
CA ALA A 121 2.88 7.35 3.44
C ALA A 121 1.71 7.14 4.41
N GLU A 122 0.67 6.40 3.99
CA GLU A 122 -0.46 6.07 4.87
C GLU A 122 -0.06 5.10 5.99
N VAL A 123 0.80 4.12 5.69
CA VAL A 123 1.37 3.21 6.69
C VAL A 123 2.17 3.99 7.73
N ASN A 124 3.07 4.87 7.28
CA ASN A 124 3.87 5.71 8.17
C ASN A 124 3.00 6.62 9.04
N GLN A 125 1.98 7.23 8.45
CA GLN A 125 1.05 8.09 9.17
C GLN A 125 0.27 7.32 10.24
N GLU A 126 -0.24 6.13 9.92
CA GLU A 126 -0.94 5.29 10.90
C GLU A 126 -0.03 4.91 12.07
N ILE A 127 1.26 4.62 11.82
CA ILE A 127 2.22 4.31 12.89
C ILE A 127 2.45 5.53 13.79
N ILE A 128 2.54 6.73 13.23
CA ILE A 128 2.64 7.97 14.01
C ILE A 128 1.39 8.14 14.89
N GLU A 129 0.20 7.87 14.35
CA GLU A 129 -1.04 7.98 15.12
C GLU A 129 -1.15 6.94 16.22
N ILE A 130 -0.78 5.69 15.95
CA ILE A 130 -0.76 4.62 16.94
C ILE A 130 0.24 4.95 18.04
N SER A 131 1.50 5.25 17.70
CA SER A 131 2.53 5.58 18.69
C SER A 131 2.14 6.77 19.58
N LYS A 132 1.50 7.79 19.00
CA LYS A 132 0.95 8.93 19.75
C LYS A 132 -0.15 8.54 20.74
N LYS A 133 -1.03 7.59 20.41
CA LYS A 133 -2.06 7.07 21.34
C LYS A 133 -1.44 6.39 22.56
N PHE A 134 -0.26 5.80 22.40
CA PHE A 134 0.52 5.22 23.48
C PHE A 134 1.49 6.21 24.17
N GLY A 135 1.51 7.48 23.73
CA GLY A 135 2.39 8.50 24.30
C GLY A 135 3.87 8.30 23.98
N LEU A 136 4.20 7.55 22.93
CA LEU A 136 5.56 7.18 22.55
C LEU A 136 5.98 7.85 21.25
N ALA A 137 7.26 8.20 21.13
CA ALA A 137 7.88 8.52 19.85
C ALA A 137 8.03 7.25 19.00
N VAL A 138 8.02 7.38 17.67
CA VAL A 138 8.06 6.24 16.73
C VAL A 138 9.26 5.32 16.96
N ASP A 139 10.45 5.87 17.21
CA ASP A 139 11.64 5.05 17.46
C ASP A 139 11.54 4.24 18.75
N GLN A 140 10.92 4.82 19.79
CA GLN A 140 10.69 4.11 21.06
C GLN A 140 9.59 3.06 20.91
N TRP A 141 8.58 3.33 20.09
CA TRP A 141 7.56 2.37 19.71
C TRP A 141 8.16 1.14 19.02
N TYR A 142 9.08 1.33 18.05
CA TYR A 142 9.75 0.20 17.41
C TYR A 142 10.63 -0.61 18.37
N LYS A 143 11.39 0.06 19.26
CA LYS A 143 12.19 -0.63 20.27
C LYS A 143 11.32 -1.48 21.21
N MET A 144 10.17 -0.95 21.61
CA MET A 144 9.21 -1.69 22.43
C MET A 144 8.67 -2.93 21.67
N LEU A 145 8.27 -2.77 20.40
CA LEU A 145 7.79 -3.88 19.58
C LEU A 145 8.85 -4.97 19.35
N GLU A 146 10.10 -4.57 19.14
CA GLU A 146 11.21 -5.51 18.99
C GLU A 146 11.46 -6.27 20.30
N ALA A 147 11.46 -5.57 21.44
CA ALA A 147 11.67 -6.19 22.75
C ALA A 147 10.54 -7.15 23.16
N GLU A 148 9.27 -6.76 22.94
CA GLU A 148 8.12 -7.55 23.39
C GLU A 148 7.71 -8.65 22.41
N ARG A 149 7.91 -8.43 21.11
CA ARG A 149 7.36 -9.28 20.05
C ARG A 149 8.38 -9.76 19.04
N SER A 150 9.66 -9.39 19.18
CA SER A 150 10.72 -9.71 18.23
C SER A 150 10.37 -9.33 16.78
N LEU A 151 9.63 -8.23 16.62
CA LEU A 151 9.22 -7.71 15.33
C LEU A 151 10.13 -6.57 14.88
N THR A 152 10.72 -6.74 13.70
CA THR A 152 11.43 -5.64 13.03
C THR A 152 10.43 -4.59 12.52
N PRO A 153 10.86 -3.33 12.33
CA PRO A 153 9.99 -2.29 11.75
C PRO A 153 9.38 -2.72 10.41
N MET A 154 10.19 -3.32 9.53
CA MET A 154 9.71 -3.78 8.22
C MET A 154 8.65 -4.88 8.31
N GLN A 155 8.81 -5.84 9.23
CA GLN A 155 7.78 -6.86 9.48
C GLN A 155 6.52 -6.21 10.04
N TYR A 156 6.64 -5.28 10.99
CA TYR A 156 5.48 -4.60 11.56
C TYR A 156 4.68 -3.82 10.51
N HIS A 157 5.37 -3.07 9.64
CA HIS A 157 4.74 -2.37 8.51
C HIS A 157 3.99 -3.34 7.60
N ARG A 158 4.67 -4.39 7.13
CA ARG A 158 4.18 -5.31 6.11
C ARG A 158 3.11 -6.27 6.62
N ASP A 159 3.26 -6.74 7.86
CA ASP A 159 2.51 -7.88 8.39
C ASP A 159 1.42 -7.44 9.37
N ILE A 160 1.47 -6.22 9.91
CA ILE A 160 0.47 -5.70 10.85
C ILE A 160 -0.25 -4.47 10.30
N ILE A 161 0.48 -3.40 9.99
CA ILE A 161 -0.14 -2.11 9.63
C ILE A 161 -0.76 -2.15 8.24
N TRP A 162 -0.02 -2.63 7.25
CA TRP A 162 -0.52 -2.68 5.87
C TRP A 162 -1.80 -3.54 5.75
N PRO A 163 -1.87 -4.78 6.30
CA PRO A 163 -3.10 -5.57 6.26
C PRO A 163 -4.28 -4.91 6.98
N MET A 164 -4.03 -4.27 8.14
CA MET A 164 -5.06 -3.53 8.87
C MET A 164 -5.66 -2.40 8.02
N LEU A 165 -4.81 -1.57 7.40
CA LEU A 165 -5.24 -0.46 6.54
C LEU A 165 -5.95 -0.97 5.27
N ALA A 166 -5.42 -2.03 4.65
CA ALA A 166 -6.01 -2.64 3.48
C ALA A 166 -7.42 -3.16 3.76
N LEU A 167 -7.60 -3.91 4.86
CA LEU A 167 -8.91 -4.42 5.28
C LEU A 167 -9.88 -3.29 5.63
N LYS A 168 -9.43 -2.25 6.34
CA LYS A 168 -10.25 -1.07 6.66
C LYS A 168 -10.78 -0.39 5.39
N LYS A 169 -9.93 -0.24 4.38
CA LYS A 169 -10.32 0.34 3.07
C LYS A 169 -11.23 -0.59 2.27
N LEU A 170 -10.96 -1.89 2.28
CA LEU A 170 -11.80 -2.89 1.62
C LEU A 170 -13.22 -2.91 2.19
N ALA A 171 -13.35 -2.88 3.52
CA ALA A 171 -14.64 -2.85 4.21
C ALA A 171 -15.38 -1.52 3.97
N GLY A 172 -14.67 -0.39 3.96
CA GLY A 172 -15.26 0.94 3.81
C GLY A 172 -15.97 1.21 2.48
N LYS A 173 -15.65 0.47 1.41
CA LYS A 173 -16.32 0.64 0.10
C LYS A 173 -17.78 0.18 0.09
N ASP A 174 -18.11 -0.82 0.90
CA ASP A 174 -19.42 -1.49 0.84
C ASP A 174 -20.38 -1.01 1.95
N ILE A 175 -19.96 -0.05 2.79
CA ILE A 175 -20.75 0.45 3.92
C ILE A 175 -21.45 1.75 3.55
N ASN A 176 -22.78 1.72 3.50
CA ASN A 176 -23.61 2.93 3.43
C ASN A 176 -24.04 3.35 4.85
N ILE A 177 -23.51 4.46 5.35
CA ILE A 177 -23.85 4.98 6.68
C ILE A 177 -25.17 5.74 6.58
N THR A 178 -26.24 5.21 7.18
CA THR A 178 -27.56 5.87 7.20
C THR A 178 -27.71 6.80 8.41
N ARG A 179 -28.68 7.72 8.35
CA ARG A 179 -28.97 8.64 9.45
C ARG A 179 -29.45 7.88 10.70
N GLU A 180 -30.21 6.82 10.50
CA GLU A 180 -30.74 5.98 11.57
C GLU A 180 -29.61 5.27 12.32
N MET A 181 -28.59 4.76 11.61
CA MET A 181 -27.41 4.17 12.23
C MET A 181 -26.63 5.19 13.07
N MET A 182 -26.48 6.41 12.55
CA MET A 182 -25.83 7.51 13.28
C MET A 182 -26.61 7.89 14.55
N GLN A 183 -27.94 7.94 14.45
CA GLN A 183 -28.81 8.25 15.58
C GLN A 183 -28.73 7.17 16.66
N MET A 184 -28.81 5.89 16.29
CA MET A 184 -28.64 4.78 17.23
C MET A 184 -27.28 4.81 17.92
N ALA A 185 -26.19 5.01 17.16
CA ALA A 185 -24.85 5.10 17.74
C ALA A 185 -24.70 6.31 18.69
N TYR A 186 -25.37 7.43 18.40
CA TYR A 186 -25.39 8.59 19.28
C TYR A 186 -26.16 8.30 20.57
N GLU A 187 -27.34 7.67 20.47
CA GLU A 187 -28.16 7.28 21.61
C GLU A 187 -27.46 6.24 22.50
N ASP A 188 -26.75 5.28 21.93
CA ASP A 188 -26.00 4.28 22.70
C ASP A 188 -24.87 4.92 23.54
N ASN A 189 -24.16 5.90 22.98
CA ASN A 189 -23.01 6.53 23.65
C ASN A 189 -23.40 7.71 24.55
N TYR A 190 -24.42 8.47 24.17
CA TYR A 190 -24.79 9.76 24.77
C TYR A 190 -26.27 9.89 25.10
N GLY A 191 -27.06 8.83 24.90
CA GLY A 191 -28.47 8.82 25.22
C GLY A 191 -28.73 8.98 26.72
N PRO A 192 -30.03 9.05 27.09
CA PRO A 192 -30.44 9.26 28.46
C PRO A 192 -29.78 8.26 29.41
N ARG A 193 -29.02 8.77 30.38
CA ARG A 193 -28.39 7.92 31.40
C ARG A 193 -29.45 7.49 32.40
N VAL A 194 -29.59 6.19 32.60
CA VAL A 194 -30.52 5.63 33.59
C VAL A 194 -29.78 5.20 34.86
N LYS A 195 -30.41 5.39 36.03
CA LYS A 195 -29.94 4.79 37.28
C LYS A 195 -30.49 3.36 37.35
N ALA A 196 -29.62 2.38 37.14
CA ALA A 196 -29.97 0.96 37.27
C ALA A 196 -29.48 0.39 38.60
N ARG A 197 -30.20 -0.62 39.12
CA ARG A 197 -29.69 -1.55 40.14
C ARG A 197 -29.41 -2.88 39.46
N MET A 198 -28.28 -3.50 39.78
CA MET A 198 -27.87 -4.77 39.20
C MET A 198 -27.74 -5.82 40.29
N ILE A 199 -28.28 -7.01 40.06
CA ILE A 199 -28.06 -8.20 40.88
C ILE A 199 -27.22 -9.16 40.04
N VAL A 200 -26.00 -9.46 40.49
CA VAL A 200 -25.08 -10.38 39.80
C VAL A 200 -25.04 -11.70 40.54
N LEU A 201 -25.16 -12.80 39.80
CA LEU A 201 -25.20 -14.16 40.32
C LEU A 201 -24.24 -15.04 39.51
N ASP A 202 -23.68 -16.05 40.16
CA ASP A 202 -22.73 -17.01 39.58
C ASP A 202 -23.40 -18.15 38.80
N ASN A 203 -24.72 -18.31 38.94
CA ASN A 203 -25.47 -19.41 38.37
C ASN A 203 -26.68 -18.92 37.54
N PRO A 204 -26.76 -19.27 36.25
CA PRO A 204 -27.84 -18.81 35.36
C PRO A 204 -29.22 -19.34 35.75
N ARG A 205 -29.31 -20.53 36.37
CA ARG A 205 -30.59 -21.09 36.84
C ARG A 205 -31.16 -20.24 37.98
N ARG A 206 -30.31 -19.90 38.96
CA ARG A 206 -30.68 -19.00 40.08
C ARG A 206 -31.04 -17.60 39.59
N ALA A 207 -30.34 -17.09 38.57
CA ALA A 207 -30.67 -15.80 37.95
C ALA A 207 -32.08 -15.82 37.33
N THR A 208 -32.45 -16.91 36.65
CA THR A 208 -33.77 -17.08 36.06
C THR A 208 -34.87 -17.19 37.13
N GLU A 209 -34.64 -17.99 38.18
CA GLU A 209 -35.59 -18.13 39.30
C GLU A 209 -35.84 -16.80 40.02
N ILE A 210 -34.78 -16.02 40.28
CA ILE A 210 -34.88 -14.71 40.92
C ILE A 210 -35.56 -13.71 39.98
N TRP A 211 -35.25 -13.75 38.68
CA TRP A 211 -35.92 -12.93 37.67
C TRP A 211 -37.43 -13.19 37.62
N GLU A 212 -37.84 -14.46 37.62
CA GLU A 212 -39.26 -14.84 37.65
C GLU A 212 -39.96 -14.37 38.92
N LYS A 213 -39.31 -14.49 40.09
CA LYS A 213 -39.84 -13.97 41.36
C LYS A 213 -40.06 -12.45 41.31
N ILE A 214 -39.06 -11.70 40.84
CA ILE A 214 -39.14 -10.23 40.72
C ILE A 214 -40.25 -9.85 39.73
N LYS A 215 -40.36 -10.54 38.59
CA LYS A 215 -41.38 -10.25 37.58
C LYS A 215 -42.81 -10.53 38.08
N ASN A 216 -42.99 -11.55 38.92
CA ASN A 216 -44.29 -11.94 39.47
C ASN A 216 -44.72 -11.09 40.68
N GLU A 217 -43.77 -10.52 41.45
CA GLU A 217 -44.05 -9.64 42.60
C GLU A 217 -44.05 -8.13 42.26
N ALA A 218 -43.55 -7.73 41.09
CA ALA A 218 -43.46 -6.31 40.75
C ALA A 218 -44.83 -5.69 40.41
N GLU A 219 -45.39 -4.89 41.33
CA GLU A 219 -46.33 -3.83 40.97
C GLU A 219 -45.62 -2.79 40.08
N PRO A 220 -46.32 -2.18 39.10
CA PRO A 220 -45.70 -1.22 38.19
C PRO A 220 -45.25 0.02 38.98
N LEU A 221 -43.94 0.31 38.90
CA LEU A 221 -43.33 1.50 39.49
C LEU A 221 -43.98 2.76 38.87
N ARG A 222 -44.60 3.61 39.71
CA ARG A 222 -45.10 4.95 39.33
C ARG A 222 -43.96 5.92 39.05
#